data_AF-A0A962VSZ7-F1
#
_entry.id   AF-A0A962VSZ7-F1
#
_cell.length_a   1.000
_cell.length_b   1.000
_cell.length_c   1.000
_cell.angle_alpha   90.00
_cell.angle_beta   90.00
_cell.angle_gamma   90.00
#
_symmetry.space_group_name_H-M   'P 1'
#
loop_
_entity.id
_entity.type
_entity.pdbx_description
1 polymer ?
#
loop_
_entity_poly.entity_id
_entity_poly.type
_entity_poly.pdbx_seq_one_letter_code
_entity_poly.pdbx_strand_id
1 'polypeptide(L)'
;FAHAGMFAYITGSPHVFIEVYGVSAQNFGWLFGLNALGLIASSQVNRRLLLHYSTDTLLRRANRATVLLGLGMLLIAANGWGGLPGLLAPLFCYSVSLGFTAPNAMANALARQGQRTGSASALIGALQFGVATLASMTVGLAGGGSTLPMAAVIASCGVLAFIAHRVLVGQGMV
;
A
#
# COMPACT_ATOMS: atom_id res chain seq x y z
N PHE A 1 -7.21 -2.63 -3.07
CA PHE A 1 -6.05 -3.54 -3.02
C PHE A 1 -4.79 -2.90 -2.46
N ALA A 2 -4.25 -1.81 -3.03
CA ALA A 2 -2.99 -1.23 -2.53
C ALA A 2 -3.01 -0.88 -1.02
N HIS A 3 -4.13 -0.35 -0.53
CA HIS A 3 -4.33 -0.07 0.90
C HIS A 3 -4.35 -1.34 1.77
N ALA A 4 -4.81 -2.47 1.26
CA ALA A 4 -4.73 -3.75 1.96
C ALA A 4 -3.27 -4.22 2.15
N GLY A 5 -2.36 -3.84 1.24
CA GLY A 5 -0.92 -4.02 1.44
C GLY A 5 -0.38 -3.24 2.64
N MET A 6 -0.92 -2.05 2.94
CA MET A 6 -0.55 -1.32 4.16
C MET A 6 -0.98 -2.10 5.41
N PHE A 7 -2.17 -2.68 5.40
CA PHE A 7 -2.65 -3.50 6.52
C PHE A 7 -1.85 -4.79 6.67
N ALA A 8 -1.43 -5.42 5.57
CA ALA A 8 -0.48 -6.52 5.58
C ALA A 8 0.86 -6.13 6.25
N TYR A 9 1.38 -4.93 5.94
CA TYR A 9 2.55 -4.37 6.64
C TYR A 9 2.29 -4.15 8.13
N ILE A 10 1.17 -3.51 8.51
CA ILE A 10 0.84 -3.25 9.91
C ILE A 10 0.75 -4.55 10.71
N THR A 11 0.16 -5.59 10.11
CA THR A 11 0.01 -6.91 10.76
C THR A 11 1.33 -7.68 10.82
N GLY A 12 2.14 -7.68 9.75
CA GLY A 12 3.34 -8.51 9.67
C GLY A 12 4.61 -7.87 10.23
N SER A 13 4.68 -6.53 10.29
CA SER A 13 5.93 -5.82 10.62
C SER A 13 6.45 -6.02 12.04
N PRO A 14 5.64 -6.21 13.11
CA PRO A 14 6.19 -6.51 14.43
C PRO A 14 6.93 -7.85 14.42
N HIS A 15 6.35 -8.90 13.84
CA HIS A 15 7.00 -10.20 13.70
C HIS A 15 8.29 -10.08 12.86
N VAL A 16 8.23 -9.43 11.71
CA VAL A 16 9.39 -9.30 10.82
C VAL A 16 10.50 -8.45 11.45
N PHE A 17 10.19 -7.28 11.99
CA PHE A 17 11.22 -6.37 12.50
C PHE A 17 11.73 -6.79 13.87
N ILE A 18 10.86 -7.18 14.80
CA ILE A 18 11.24 -7.49 16.18
C ILE A 18 11.72 -8.94 16.30
N GLU A 19 10.96 -9.91 15.79
CA GLU A 19 11.28 -11.33 16.00
C GLU A 19 12.31 -11.85 15.01
N VAL A 20 12.23 -11.48 13.72
CA VAL A 20 13.17 -11.95 12.69
C VAL A 20 14.45 -11.11 12.63
N TYR A 21 14.33 -9.77 12.65
CA TYR A 21 15.49 -8.87 12.58
C TYR A 21 16.01 -8.36 13.93
N GLY A 22 15.36 -8.70 15.05
CA GLY A 22 15.84 -8.32 16.40
C GLY A 22 15.77 -6.83 16.70
N VAL A 23 14.94 -6.06 15.98
CA VAL A 23 14.77 -4.61 16.21
C VAL A 23 14.08 -4.39 17.56
N SER A 24 14.64 -3.53 18.41
CA SER A 24 14.00 -3.16 19.68
C SER A 24 12.64 -2.48 19.45
N ALA A 25 11.69 -2.67 20.38
CA ALA A 25 10.35 -2.06 20.28
C ALA A 25 10.39 -0.52 20.12
N GLN A 26 11.38 0.15 20.72
CA GLN A 26 11.56 1.59 20.57
C GLN A 26 12.01 1.97 19.16
N ASN A 27 12.95 1.23 18.57
CA ASN A 27 13.39 1.46 17.19
C ASN A 27 12.30 1.10 16.18
N PHE A 28 11.49 0.07 16.46
CA PHE A 28 10.29 -0.24 15.69
C PHE A 28 9.32 0.96 15.63
N GLY A 29 9.07 1.60 16.78
CA GLY A 29 8.24 2.81 16.84
C GLY A 29 8.76 3.94 15.95
N TRP A 30 10.09 4.17 15.92
CA TRP A 30 10.70 5.15 15.01
C TRP A 30 10.55 4.78 13.53
N LEU A 31 10.74 3.51 13.16
CA LEU A 31 10.57 3.03 11.77
C LEU A 31 9.12 3.15 11.30
N PHE A 32 8.17 2.83 12.18
CA PHE A 32 6.75 2.97 11.90
C PHE A 32 6.35 4.44 11.78
N GLY A 33 6.87 5.29 12.68
CA GLY A 33 6.70 6.74 12.65
C GLY A 33 7.25 7.37 11.36
N LEU A 34 8.42 6.93 10.90
CA LEU A 34 9.00 7.38 9.63
C LEU A 34 8.09 7.04 8.44
N ASN A 35 7.55 5.82 8.40
CA ASN A 35 6.57 5.42 7.37
C ASN A 35 5.31 6.30 7.41
N ALA A 36 4.77 6.58 8.60
CA ALA A 36 3.63 7.47 8.76
C ALA A 36 3.94 8.91 8.28
N LEU A 37 5.11 9.44 8.62
CA LEU A 37 5.57 10.75 8.15
C LEU A 37 5.68 10.79 6.62
N GLY A 38 6.23 9.74 6.00
CA GLY A 38 6.31 9.62 4.54
C GLY A 38 4.92 9.61 3.88
N LEU A 39 3.97 8.86 4.45
CA LEU A 39 2.59 8.82 3.98
C LEU A 39 1.89 10.19 4.09
N ILE A 40 2.09 10.91 5.20
CA ILE A 40 1.53 12.25 5.40
C ILE A 40 2.17 13.22 4.40
N ALA A 41 3.50 13.29 4.34
CA ALA A 41 4.23 14.19 3.46
C ALA A 41 3.85 13.98 1.99
N SER A 42 3.77 12.72 1.55
CA SER A 42 3.36 12.36 0.19
C SER A 42 1.93 12.77 -0.13
N SER A 43 0.99 12.67 0.82
CA SER A 43 -0.38 13.16 0.65
C SER A 43 -0.43 14.68 0.47
N GLN A 44 0.41 15.42 1.19
CA GLN A 44 0.53 16.88 1.01
C GLN A 44 1.14 17.25 -0.34
N VAL A 45 2.16 16.50 -0.78
CA VAL A 45 2.76 16.65 -2.12
C VAL A 45 1.73 16.32 -3.20
N ASN A 46 0.93 15.26 -3.04
CA ASN A 46 -0.16 14.91 -3.95
C ASN A 46 -1.14 16.08 -4.11
N ARG A 47 -1.56 16.71 -3.00
CA ARG A 47 -2.44 17.89 -3.04
C ARG A 47 -1.85 19.03 -3.87
N ARG A 48 -0.54 19.29 -3.77
CA ARG A 48 0.12 20.33 -4.59
C ARG A 48 0.22 19.93 -6.06
N LEU A 49 0.54 18.66 -6.36
CA LEU A 49 0.64 18.18 -7.73
C LEU A 49 -0.71 18.19 -8.46
N LEU A 50 -1.82 18.04 -7.75
CA LEU A 50 -3.16 18.16 -8.31
C LEU A 50 -3.49 19.55 -8.88
N LEU A 51 -2.68 20.59 -8.59
CA LEU A 51 -2.79 21.89 -9.25
C LEU A 51 -2.31 21.87 -10.71
N HIS A 52 -1.51 20.88 -11.08
CA HIS A 52 -0.88 20.79 -12.41
C HIS A 52 -1.18 19.48 -13.14
N TYR A 53 -1.64 18.45 -12.43
CA TYR A 53 -1.89 17.11 -12.97
C TYR A 53 -3.27 16.60 -12.56
N SER A 54 -3.93 15.86 -13.45
CA SER A 54 -5.18 15.14 -13.15
C SER A 54 -4.97 14.03 -12.11
N THR A 55 -5.99 13.76 -11.29
CA THR A 55 -6.07 12.62 -10.34
C THR A 55 -5.72 11.28 -11.00
N ASP A 56 -6.25 11.02 -12.18
CA ASP A 56 -6.05 9.80 -12.97
C ASP A 56 -4.59 9.60 -13.42
N THR A 57 -3.92 10.66 -13.87
CA THR A 57 -2.48 10.61 -14.21
C THR A 57 -1.60 10.31 -13.00
N LEU A 58 -1.88 10.94 -11.85
CA LEU A 58 -1.14 10.68 -10.61
C LEU A 58 -1.40 9.25 -10.10
N LEU A 59 -2.65 8.80 -10.14
CA LEU A 59 -3.04 7.44 -9.75
C LEU A 59 -2.34 6.37 -10.60
N ARG A 60 -2.28 6.55 -11.92
CA ARG A 60 -1.54 5.63 -12.80
C ARG A 60 -0.07 5.52 -12.44
N ARG A 61 0.60 6.64 -12.17
CA ARG A 61 2.02 6.66 -11.81
C ARG A 61 2.24 6.00 -10.44
N ALA A 62 1.39 6.32 -9.47
CA ALA A 62 1.43 5.72 -8.14
C ALA A 62 1.22 4.20 -8.19
N ASN A 63 0.24 3.72 -8.96
CA ASN A 63 -0.01 2.29 -9.13
C ASN A 63 1.13 1.52 -9.83
N ARG A 64 1.88 2.18 -10.73
CA ARG A 64 3.10 1.57 -11.28
C ARG A 64 4.18 1.45 -10.21
N ALA A 65 4.36 2.50 -9.41
CA ALA A 65 5.32 2.50 -8.32
C ALA A 65 4.98 1.43 -7.27
N THR A 66 3.71 1.31 -6.83
CA THR A 66 3.31 0.29 -5.86
C THR A 66 3.63 -1.13 -6.31
N VAL A 67 3.40 -1.46 -7.59
CA VAL A 67 3.75 -2.79 -8.16
C VAL A 67 5.26 -3.00 -8.15
N LEU A 68 6.03 -2.05 -8.69
CA LEU A 68 7.49 -2.20 -8.80
C LEU A 68 8.14 -2.33 -7.42
N LEU A 69 7.67 -1.53 -6.45
CA LEU A 69 8.17 -1.55 -5.08
C LEU A 69 7.74 -2.81 -4.34
N GLY A 70 6.50 -3.26 -4.51
CA GLY A 70 6.01 -4.51 -3.93
C GLY A 70 6.76 -5.73 -4.46
N LEU A 71 6.91 -5.85 -5.78
CA LEU A 71 7.67 -6.93 -6.41
C LEU A 71 9.16 -6.87 -6.05
N GLY A 72 9.75 -5.68 -6.05
CA GLY A 72 11.13 -5.47 -5.62
C GLY A 72 11.34 -5.91 -4.17
N MET A 73 10.41 -5.57 -3.27
CA MET A 73 10.44 -6.00 -1.87
C MET A 73 10.34 -7.52 -1.74
N LEU A 74 9.47 -8.17 -2.51
CA LEU A 74 9.35 -9.63 -2.54
C LEU A 74 10.64 -10.30 -3.03
N LEU A 75 11.26 -9.77 -4.09
CA LEU A 75 12.54 -10.27 -4.59
C LEU A 75 13.65 -10.14 -3.54
N ILE A 76 13.72 -9.00 -2.86
CA ILE A 76 14.68 -8.76 -1.78
C ILE A 76 14.45 -9.74 -0.62
N ALA A 77 13.19 -9.92 -0.20
CA ALA A 77 12.84 -10.84 0.87
C ALA A 77 13.16 -12.30 0.52
N ALA A 78 12.93 -12.71 -0.73
CA ALA A 78 13.19 -14.08 -1.19
C ALA A 78 14.68 -14.43 -1.29
N ASN A 79 15.53 -13.44 -1.60
CA ASN A 79 16.97 -13.66 -1.74
C ASN A 79 17.77 -13.24 -0.49
N GLY A 80 17.11 -12.67 0.52
CA GLY A 80 17.77 -12.17 1.74
C GLY A 80 18.72 -10.98 1.48
N TRP A 81 18.53 -10.23 0.40
CA TRP A 81 19.44 -9.15 0.00
C TRP A 81 19.31 -7.93 0.89
N GLY A 82 20.43 -7.24 1.18
CA GLY A 82 20.43 -5.94 1.84
C GLY A 82 19.92 -5.92 3.30
N GLY A 83 19.58 -7.07 3.89
CA GLY A 83 19.11 -7.18 5.27
C GLY A 83 17.90 -6.29 5.57
N LEU A 84 17.85 -5.74 6.80
CA LEU A 84 16.76 -4.86 7.23
C LEU A 84 16.64 -3.58 6.37
N PRO A 85 17.72 -2.82 6.05
CA PRO A 85 17.62 -1.65 5.18
C PRO A 85 17.10 -1.98 3.77
N GLY A 86 17.49 -3.14 3.23
CA GLY A 86 17.01 -3.63 1.94
C GLY A 86 15.50 -3.85 1.91
N LEU A 87 14.90 -4.25 3.03
CA LEU A 87 13.45 -4.40 3.17
C LEU A 87 12.75 -3.06 3.47
N LEU A 88 13.35 -2.21 4.31
CA LEU A 88 12.78 -0.93 4.73
C LEU A 88 12.67 0.08 3.59
N ALA A 89 13.67 0.17 2.72
CA ALA A 89 13.67 1.13 1.61
C ALA A 89 12.49 0.96 0.63
N PRO A 90 12.25 -0.22 0.03
CA PRO A 90 11.11 -0.40 -0.87
C PRO A 90 9.78 -0.31 -0.12
N LEU A 91 9.72 -0.74 1.14
CA LEU A 91 8.54 -0.63 1.98
C LEU A 91 8.16 0.84 2.26
N PHE A 92 9.13 1.66 2.63
CA PHE A 92 8.93 3.10 2.84
C PHE A 92 8.44 3.78 1.56
N CYS A 93 9.08 3.48 0.42
CA CYS A 93 8.64 3.99 -0.87
C CYS A 93 7.23 3.50 -1.22
N TYR A 94 6.89 2.24 -0.89
CA TYR A 94 5.55 1.70 -1.08
C TYR A 94 4.53 2.49 -0.26
N SER A 95 4.78 2.70 1.04
CA SER A 95 3.96 3.53 1.92
C SER A 95 3.77 4.95 1.39
N VAL A 96 4.85 5.58 0.91
CA VAL A 96 4.82 6.92 0.27
C VAL A 96 3.92 6.91 -0.97
N SER A 97 4.00 5.88 -1.81
CA SER A 97 3.15 5.78 -3.02
C SER A 97 1.65 5.64 -2.69
N LEU A 98 1.30 5.12 -1.51
CA LEU A 98 -0.09 5.05 -1.06
C LEU A 98 -0.71 6.42 -0.78
N GLY A 99 0.10 7.41 -0.38
CA GLY A 99 -0.35 8.79 -0.17
C GLY A 99 -0.80 9.47 -1.48
N PHE A 100 -0.42 8.93 -2.62
CA PHE A 100 -0.96 9.29 -3.93
C PHE A 100 -2.12 8.38 -4.33
N THR A 101 -2.03 7.08 -4.05
CA THR A 101 -3.00 6.10 -4.54
C THR A 101 -4.38 6.28 -3.90
N ALA A 102 -4.45 6.29 -2.56
CA ALA A 102 -5.72 6.30 -1.83
C ALA A 102 -6.60 7.54 -2.12
N PRO A 103 -6.10 8.79 -2.00
CA PRO A 103 -6.94 9.97 -2.23
C PRO A 103 -7.37 10.11 -3.69
N ASN A 104 -6.50 9.81 -4.66
CA ASN A 104 -6.85 9.93 -6.08
C ASN A 104 -7.83 8.85 -6.54
N ALA A 105 -7.69 7.61 -6.05
CA ALA A 105 -8.64 6.54 -6.33
C ALA A 105 -10.04 6.87 -5.76
N MET A 106 -10.09 7.38 -4.52
CA MET A 106 -11.35 7.81 -3.91
C MET A 106 -11.98 8.96 -4.68
N ALA A 107 -11.20 9.99 -5.04
CA ALA A 107 -11.69 11.13 -5.82
C ALA A 107 -12.28 10.69 -7.17
N ASN A 108 -11.59 9.80 -7.90
CA ASN A 108 -12.07 9.27 -9.17
C ASN A 108 -13.37 8.46 -9.02
N ALA A 109 -13.45 7.60 -8.00
CA ALA A 109 -14.63 6.78 -7.76
C ALA A 109 -15.88 7.61 -7.40
N LEU A 110 -15.68 8.74 -6.72
CA LEU A 110 -16.76 9.62 -6.25
C LEU A 110 -17.14 10.72 -7.24
N ALA A 111 -16.30 11.03 -8.24
CA ALA A 111 -16.48 12.15 -9.16
C ALA A 111 -17.85 12.19 -9.86
N ARG A 112 -18.47 11.04 -10.10
CA ARG A 112 -19.77 10.91 -10.79
C ARG A 112 -20.93 10.48 -9.90
N GLN A 113 -20.75 10.43 -8.58
CA GLN A 113 -21.75 9.86 -7.66
C GLN A 113 -22.80 10.86 -7.18
N GLY A 114 -22.57 12.17 -7.32
CA GLY A 114 -23.56 13.22 -7.04
C GLY A 114 -24.22 13.07 -5.66
N GLN A 115 -25.54 12.92 -5.64
CA GLN A 115 -26.34 12.73 -4.40
C GLN A 115 -26.04 11.41 -3.66
N ARG A 116 -25.40 10.43 -4.30
CA ARG A 116 -25.07 9.11 -3.72
C ARG A 116 -23.67 9.04 -3.12
N THR A 117 -22.94 10.16 -3.08
CA THR A 117 -21.52 10.21 -2.65
C THR A 117 -21.31 9.62 -1.25
N GLY A 118 -22.24 9.82 -0.31
CA GLY A 118 -22.16 9.26 1.05
C GLY A 118 -22.26 7.73 1.09
N SER A 119 -23.25 7.15 0.39
CA SER A 119 -23.38 5.68 0.31
C SER A 119 -22.23 5.05 -0.48
N ALA A 120 -21.77 5.73 -1.55
CA ALA A 120 -20.64 5.27 -2.35
C ALA A 120 -19.33 5.24 -1.54
N SER A 121 -19.04 6.28 -0.75
CA SER A 121 -17.85 6.31 0.11
C SER A 121 -17.93 5.26 1.22
N ALA A 122 -19.11 5.04 1.79
CA ALA A 122 -19.34 3.98 2.77
C ALA A 122 -19.07 2.58 2.18
N LEU A 123 -19.59 2.30 0.98
CA LEU A 123 -19.34 1.02 0.29
C LEU A 123 -17.85 0.84 -0.06
N ILE A 124 -17.20 1.89 -0.57
CA ILE A 124 -15.75 1.87 -0.85
C ILE A 124 -14.96 1.61 0.44
N GLY A 125 -15.35 2.22 1.56
CA GLY A 125 -14.76 1.96 2.87
C GLY A 125 -14.93 0.51 3.32
N ALA A 126 -16.16 -0.02 3.27
CA ALA A 126 -16.47 -1.40 3.64
C ALA A 126 -15.67 -2.42 2.81
N LEU A 127 -15.60 -2.23 1.49
CA LEU A 127 -14.78 -3.08 0.60
C LEU A 127 -13.29 -2.97 0.92
N GLN A 128 -12.78 -1.75 1.15
CA GLN A 128 -11.38 -1.55 1.51
C GLN A 128 -10.99 -2.29 2.79
N PHE A 129 -11.81 -2.16 3.84
CA PHE A 129 -11.57 -2.86 5.10
C PHE A 129 -11.76 -4.37 4.95
N GLY A 130 -12.75 -4.84 4.19
CA GLY A 130 -12.93 -6.27 3.92
C GLY A 130 -11.70 -6.90 3.26
N VAL A 131 -11.15 -6.26 2.23
CA VAL A 131 -9.92 -6.75 1.58
C VAL A 131 -8.70 -6.60 2.51
N ALA A 132 -8.63 -5.54 3.31
CA ALA A 132 -7.57 -5.37 4.31
C ALA A 132 -7.58 -6.48 5.37
N THR A 133 -8.76 -6.86 5.87
CA THR A 133 -8.93 -7.97 6.81
C THR A 133 -8.41 -9.27 6.19
N LEU A 134 -8.78 -9.59 4.95
CA LEU A 134 -8.28 -10.79 4.27
C LEU A 134 -6.75 -10.77 4.12
N ALA A 135 -6.17 -9.63 3.74
CA ALA A 135 -4.73 -9.47 3.63
C ALA A 135 -4.02 -9.67 4.98
N SER A 136 -4.51 -9.03 6.04
CA SER A 136 -3.99 -9.17 7.40
C SER A 136 -4.12 -10.60 7.93
N MET A 137 -5.27 -11.25 7.72
CA MET A 137 -5.47 -12.66 8.08
C MET A 137 -4.48 -13.57 7.35
N THR A 138 -4.26 -13.33 6.06
CA THR A 138 -3.29 -14.11 5.25
C THR A 138 -1.89 -13.98 5.82
N VAL A 139 -1.46 -12.76 6.19
CA VAL A 139 -0.15 -12.55 6.83
C VAL A 139 -0.08 -13.20 8.20
N GLY A 140 -1.13 -13.06 9.03
CA GLY A 140 -1.15 -13.62 10.38
C GLY A 140 -1.13 -15.15 10.41
N LEU A 141 -1.87 -15.80 9.50
CA LEU A 141 -1.91 -17.27 9.40
C LEU A 141 -0.64 -17.85 8.77
N ALA A 142 0.02 -17.11 7.89
CA ALA A 142 1.27 -17.53 7.26
C ALA A 142 2.51 -17.28 8.14
N GLY A 143 2.32 -16.84 9.39
CA GLY A 143 3.36 -16.51 10.36
C GLY A 143 4.23 -17.70 10.79
N GLY A 144 5.22 -18.02 9.97
CA GLY A 144 6.44 -18.74 10.35
C GLY A 144 7.63 -17.82 10.11
N GLY A 145 8.65 -17.86 10.98
CA GLY A 145 9.78 -16.91 11.17
C GLY A 145 10.54 -16.42 9.92
N SER A 146 9.84 -15.81 8.97
CA SER A 146 10.31 -15.42 7.64
C SER A 146 9.66 -14.11 7.25
N THR A 147 10.37 -13.34 6.44
CA THR A 147 9.92 -12.05 5.88
C THR A 147 9.03 -12.22 4.65
N LEU A 148 9.02 -13.43 4.07
CA LEU A 148 8.35 -13.76 2.82
C LEU A 148 6.83 -13.56 2.84
N PRO A 149 6.07 -14.01 3.86
CA PRO A 149 4.61 -13.89 3.82
C PRO A 149 4.12 -12.45 3.73
N MET A 150 4.71 -11.55 4.54
CA MET A 150 4.40 -10.13 4.50
C MET A 150 4.71 -9.54 3.11
N ALA A 151 5.91 -9.83 2.58
CA ALA A 151 6.33 -9.30 1.28
C ALA A 151 5.47 -9.81 0.12
N ALA A 152 5.08 -11.09 0.14
CA ALA A 152 4.24 -11.71 -0.87
C ALA A 152 2.84 -11.09 -0.89
N VAL A 153 2.22 -10.86 0.28
CA VAL A 153 0.90 -10.23 0.36
C VAL A 153 0.95 -8.78 -0.12
N ILE A 154 1.97 -8.01 0.26
CA ILE A 154 2.15 -6.62 -0.20
C ILE A 154 2.33 -6.58 -1.72
N ALA A 155 3.20 -7.43 -2.28
CA ALA A 155 3.42 -7.54 -3.72
C ALA A 155 2.12 -7.91 -4.46
N SER A 156 1.40 -8.91 -3.96
CA SER A 156 0.12 -9.36 -4.52
C SER A 156 -0.92 -8.23 -4.51
N CYS A 157 -1.01 -7.48 -3.41
CA CYS A 157 -1.90 -6.32 -3.29
C CYS A 157 -1.54 -5.21 -4.28
N GLY A 158 -0.26 -4.95 -4.51
CA GLY A 158 0.22 -4.01 -5.53
C GLY A 158 -0.18 -4.45 -6.94
N VAL A 159 0.08 -5.71 -7.29
CA VAL A 159 -0.28 -6.30 -8.59
C VAL A 159 -1.78 -6.24 -8.83
N LEU A 160 -2.59 -6.67 -7.86
CA LEU A 160 -4.05 -6.61 -7.95
C LEU A 160 -4.56 -5.18 -8.09
N ALA A 161 -3.95 -4.20 -7.41
CA ALA A 161 -4.32 -2.79 -7.56
C ALA A 161 -4.09 -2.30 -9.00
N PHE A 162 -2.94 -2.64 -9.58
CA PHE A 162 -2.60 -2.27 -10.94
C PHE A 162 -3.48 -2.96 -11.98
N ILE A 163 -3.74 -4.26 -11.83
CA ILE A 163 -4.64 -5.00 -12.72
C ILE A 163 -6.05 -4.42 -12.63
N ALA A 164 -6.60 -4.25 -11.42
CA ALA A 164 -7.92 -3.67 -11.24
C ALA A 164 -8.02 -2.28 -11.88
N HIS A 165 -7.01 -1.43 -11.68
CA HIS A 165 -6.95 -0.12 -12.32
C HIS A 165 -6.90 -0.22 -13.84
N ARG A 166 -6.12 -1.13 -14.42
CA ARG A 166 -6.02 -1.32 -15.88
C ARG A 166 -7.30 -1.85 -16.49
N VAL A 167 -7.95 -2.82 -15.85
CA VAL A 167 -9.18 -3.43 -16.35
C VAL A 167 -10.34 -2.43 -16.27
N LEU A 168 -10.54 -1.79 -15.11
CA LEU A 168 -11.69 -0.91 -14.88
C LEU A 168 -11.57 0.43 -15.63
N VAL A 169 -10.35 1.01 -15.68
CA VAL A 169 -10.14 2.30 -16.37
C VAL A 169 -9.86 2.09 -17.87
N GLY A 170 -9.21 0.99 -18.25
CA GLY A 170 -8.90 0.69 -19.66
C GLY A 170 -10.12 0.28 -20.50
N GLN A 171 -11.20 -0.20 -19.87
CA GLN A 171 -12.45 -0.54 -20.55
C GLN A 171 -13.40 0.66 -20.75
N GLY A 172 -12.99 1.89 -20.41
CA GLY A 172 -13.84 3.08 -20.54
C GLY A 172 -15.07 3.08 -19.62
N MET A 173 -15.05 2.28 -18.55
CA MET A 173 -16.17 2.14 -17.62
C MET A 173 -16.23 3.25 -16.53
N VAL A 174 -15.36 4.27 -16.61
CA VAL A 174 -15.34 5.43 -15.70
C VAL A 174 -15.08 6.72 -16.47
#